data_AF-A0A023UHX8-F1
#
_entry.id   AF-A0A023UHX8-F1
#
_cell.length_a   1.000
_cell.length_b   1.000
_cell.length_c   1.000
_cell.angle_alpha   90.00
_cell.angle_beta   90.00
_cell.angle_gamma   90.00
#
_symmetry.space_group_name_H-M   'P 1'
#
loop_
_entity.id
_entity.type
_entity.pdbx_description
1 polymer ?
#
loop_
_entity_poly.entity_id
_entity_poly.type
_entity_poly.pdbx_seq_one_letter_code
_entity_poly.pdbx_strand_id
1 'polypeptide(L)' 'VRTSHYPNATYFYELCDKYGLYVIDEANLETHGTWQVLGKAQRTYALPGDKPEWLGNVLDRAESMVERDKNHPSIIIW' A
#
# COMPACT_ATOMS: atom_id res chain seq x y z
N VAL A 1 -9.37 -5.84 8.97
CA VAL A 1 -7.92 -5.83 9.20
C VAL A 1 -7.28 -4.95 8.15
N ARG A 2 -6.37 -4.05 8.54
CA ARG A 2 -5.59 -3.24 7.59
C ARG A 2 -4.20 -3.86 7.49
N THR A 3 -3.71 -4.12 6.28
CA THR A 3 -2.37 -4.67 6.07
C THR A 3 -1.30 -3.57 6.17
N SER A 4 -1.27 -2.87 7.30
CA SER A 4 -0.30 -1.80 7.55
C SER A 4 1.14 -2.35 7.50
N HIS A 5 2.02 -1.92 6.59
CA HIS A 5 1.84 -0.97 5.48
C HIS A 5 2.32 -1.59 4.16
N TYR A 6 1.90 -2.84 3.92
CA TYR A 6 2.28 -3.65 2.77
C TYR A 6 1.40 -4.90 2.63
N PRO A 7 1.30 -5.48 1.43
CA PRO A 7 0.60 -6.74 1.24
C PRO A 7 1.30 -7.90 1.96
N ASN A 8 0.53 -8.84 2.52
CA ASN A 8 1.05 -9.99 3.26
C ASN A 8 1.32 -11.20 2.33
N ALA A 9 1.72 -12.33 2.91
CA ALA A 9 1.75 -13.61 2.19
C ALA A 9 0.33 -14.00 1.72
N THR A 10 0.18 -14.53 0.50
CA THR A 10 -1.13 -14.87 -0.09
C THR A 10 -2.02 -15.73 0.82
N TYR A 11 -1.43 -16.63 1.60
CA TYR A 11 -2.13 -17.45 2.60
C TYR A 11 -2.95 -16.63 3.61
N PHE A 12 -2.50 -15.42 3.97
CA PHE A 12 -3.24 -14.53 4.87
C PHE A 12 -4.63 -14.17 4.31
N TYR A 13 -4.72 -13.90 3.01
CA TYR A 13 -5.97 -13.49 2.37
C TYR A 13 -6.93 -14.69 2.21
N GLU A 14 -6.39 -15.88 1.92
CA GLU A 14 -7.19 -17.13 1.95
C GLU A 14 -7.82 -17.37 3.34
N LEU A 15 -7.10 -17.06 4.41
CA LEU A 15 -7.63 -17.14 5.76
C LEU A 15 -8.69 -16.05 6.02
N CYS A 16 -8.46 -14.83 5.54
CA CYS A 16 -9.43 -13.73 5.68
C CYS A 16 -10.74 -14.05 4.97
N ASP A 17 -10.68 -14.64 3.78
CA ASP A 17 -11.86 -15.12 3.04
C ASP A 17 -12.59 -16.21 3.83
N LYS A 18 -11.84 -17.20 4.36
CA LYS A 18 -12.40 -18.33 5.10
C LYS A 18 -13.09 -17.93 6.39
N TYR A 19 -12.52 -16.99 7.13
CA TYR A 19 -13.01 -16.58 8.45
C TYR A 19 -13.90 -15.34 8.43
N GLY A 20 -14.05 -14.69 7.28
CA GLY A 20 -14.95 -13.55 7.11
C GLY A 20 -14.41 -12.28 7.78
N LEU A 21 -13.31 -11.74 7.26
CA LEU A 21 -12.75 -10.46 7.70
C LEU A 21 -12.86 -9.43 6.58
N TYR A 22 -13.24 -8.19 6.93
CA TYR A 22 -13.09 -7.06 6.01
C TYR A 22 -11.65 -6.58 6.01
N VAL A 23 -11.00 -6.59 4.86
CA VAL A 23 -9.59 -6.28 4.67
C VAL A 23 -9.42 -4.96 3.90
N ILE A 24 -8.53 -4.12 4.41
CA ILE A 24 -7.90 -3.02 3.65
C ILE A 24 -6.54 -3.56 3.25
N ASP A 25 -6.32 -3.79 1.95
CA ASP A 25 -5.04 -4.24 1.47
C ASP A 25 -4.20 -3.06 0.98
N GLU A 26 -3.08 -2.79 1.64
CA GLU A 26 -2.33 -1.54 1.52
C GLU A 26 -1.04 -1.73 0.72
N ALA A 27 -0.84 -0.86 -0.27
CA ALA A 27 0.34 -0.92 -1.12
C ALA A 27 1.62 -0.68 -0.32
N ASN A 28 2.68 -1.40 -0.66
CA ASN A 28 4.01 -1.21 -0.06
C ASN A 28 4.66 0.09 -0.55
N LEU A 29 4.17 1.22 -0.04
CA LEU A 29 4.61 2.56 -0.42
C LEU A 29 4.45 3.51 0.78
N GLU A 30 5.56 3.78 1.46
CA GLU A 30 5.60 4.78 2.52
C GLU A 30 6.86 5.64 2.42
N THR A 31 6.68 6.96 2.55
CA THR A 31 7.75 7.94 2.36
C THR A 31 7.83 8.99 3.46
N HIS A 32 7.25 8.69 4.62
CA HIS A 32 7.14 9.61 5.76
C HIS A 32 8.46 10.34 6.06
N GLY A 33 9.57 9.60 6.09
CA GLY A 33 10.89 10.16 6.39
C GLY A 33 11.38 11.24 5.40
N THR A 34 10.83 11.31 4.19
CA THR A 34 11.26 12.29 3.17
C THR A 34 10.62 13.65 3.34
N TRP A 35 9.45 13.71 3.96
CA TRP A 35 8.71 14.94 4.18
C TRP A 35 8.55 15.31 5.66
N GLN A 36 9.13 14.53 6.58
CA GLN A 36 9.36 14.94 7.97
C GLN A 36 10.82 15.36 8.17
N VAL A 37 11.07 16.67 8.18
CA VAL A 37 12.40 17.25 8.41
C VAL A 37 12.38 18.02 9.72
N LEU A 38 13.18 17.58 10.69
CA LEU A 38 13.28 18.18 12.04
C LEU A 38 11.92 18.29 12.75
N GLY A 39 11.11 17.24 12.66
CA GLY A 39 9.78 17.19 13.29
C GLY A 39 8.72 18.07 12.63
N LYS A 40 9.01 18.68 11.47
CA LYS A 40 8.08 19.50 10.70
C LYS A 40 7.80 18.88 9.34
N ALA A 41 6.55 18.99 8.89
CA ALA A 41 6.16 18.60 7.55
C ALA A 41 6.76 19.57 6.52
N GLN A 42 7.66 19.09 5.67
CA GLN A 42 8.30 19.84 4.59
C GLN A 42 8.12 19.09 3.27
N ARG A 43 7.20 19.57 2.44
CA ARG A 43 6.88 18.91 1.16
C ARG A 43 7.95 19.11 0.08
N THR A 44 8.83 20.11 0.24
CA THR A 44 9.90 20.42 -0.73
C THR A 44 10.81 19.22 -1.00
N TYR A 45 11.01 18.36 0.00
CA TYR A 45 11.86 17.16 -0.10
C TYR A 45 11.06 15.86 -0.20
N ALA A 46 9.74 15.94 -0.28
CA ALA A 46 8.89 14.76 -0.37
C ALA A 46 9.28 13.91 -1.58
N LEU A 47 9.39 12.62 -1.35
CA LEU A 47 9.36 11.57 -2.37
C LEU A 47 8.12 10.71 -2.11
N PRO A 48 7.54 10.05 -3.12
CA PRO A 48 7.68 10.42 -4.54
C PRO A 48 7.12 11.83 -4.81
N GLY A 49 6.18 12.34 -3.99
CA GLY A 49 5.50 13.60 -4.26
C GLY A 49 4.72 13.54 -5.58
N ASP A 50 4.77 14.61 -6.36
CA ASP A 50 4.21 14.71 -7.72
C ASP A 50 5.29 14.57 -8.82
N LYS A 51 6.47 14.06 -8.45
CA LYS A 51 7.64 13.96 -9.33
C LYS A 51 7.47 12.87 -10.39
N PRO A 52 7.48 13.20 -11.70
CA PRO A 52 7.22 12.25 -12.77
C PRO A 52 8.17 11.06 -12.82
N GLU A 53 9.43 11.23 -12.39
CA GLU A 53 10.43 10.16 -12.38
C GLU A 53 10.08 9.00 -11.44
N TRP A 54 9.15 9.20 -10.48
CA TRP A 54 8.67 8.16 -9.58
C TRP A 54 7.33 7.55 -9.99
N LEU A 55 6.65 8.09 -11.01
CA LEU A 55 5.31 7.64 -11.40
C LEU A 55 5.30 6.14 -11.70
N GLY A 56 6.28 5.65 -12.45
CA GLY A 56 6.40 4.22 -12.78
C GLY A 56 6.50 3.35 -11.53
N ASN A 57 7.32 3.74 -10.54
CA ASN A 57 7.49 3.00 -9.29
C ASN A 57 6.21 3.01 -8.45
N VAL A 58 5.48 4.13 -8.39
CA VAL A 58 4.22 4.22 -7.63
C VAL A 58 3.14 3.34 -8.26
N LEU A 59 3.01 3.38 -9.58
CA LEU A 59 2.06 2.56 -10.31
C LEU A 59 2.36 1.06 -10.15
N ASP A 60 3.63 0.66 -10.25
CA ASP A 60 4.05 -0.74 -10.09
C ASP A 60 3.66 -1.31 -8.71
N ARG A 61 3.79 -0.52 -7.63
CA ARG A 61 3.36 -0.93 -6.28
C ARG A 61 1.86 -1.16 -6.19
N ALA A 62 1.06 -0.29 -6.80
CA ALA A 62 -0.39 -0.40 -6.80
C ALA A 62 -0.85 -1.58 -7.67
N GLU A 63 -0.31 -1.70 -8.89
CA GLU A 63 -0.63 -2.77 -9.84
C GLU A 63 -0.24 -4.15 -9.28
N SER A 64 0.98 -4.28 -8.74
CA SER A 64 1.45 -5.54 -8.16
C SER A 64 0.58 -6.05 -7.01
N MET A 65 0.07 -5.14 -6.16
CA MET A 65 -0.84 -5.50 -5.07
C MET A 65 -2.20 -5.94 -5.62
N VAL A 66 -2.83 -5.09 -6.43
CA VAL A 66 -4.18 -5.34 -6.94
C VAL A 66 -4.22 -6.60 -7.80
N GLU A 67 -3.28 -6.75 -8.74
CA GLU A 67 -3.27 -7.88 -9.66
C GLU A 67 -3.08 -9.22 -8.96
N ARG A 68 -2.31 -9.23 -7.86
CA ARG A 68 -2.07 -10.44 -7.06
C ARG A 68 -3.30 -10.85 -6.26
N ASP A 69 -4.01 -9.89 -5.65
CA ASP A 69 -4.98 -10.18 -4.59
C ASP A 69 -6.46 -9.91 -4.97
N LYS A 70 -6.75 -9.36 -6.16
CA LYS A 70 -8.10 -8.91 -6.61
C LYS A 70 -9.23 -9.94 -6.54
N ASN A 71 -8.92 -11.22 -6.41
CA ASN A 71 -9.92 -12.28 -6.34
C ASN A 71 -10.32 -12.65 -4.91
N HIS A 72 -9.75 -12.00 -3.88
CA HIS A 72 -10.09 -12.22 -2.48
C HIS A 72 -11.31 -11.37 -2.08
N PRO A 73 -12.50 -11.97 -1.86
CA PRO A 73 -13.70 -11.22 -1.47
C PRO A 73 -13.60 -10.53 -0.10
N SER A 74 -12.64 -10.94 0.74
CA SER A 74 -12.36 -10.26 2.01
C SER A 74 -11.82 -8.84 1.80
N ILE A 75 -11.17 -8.54 0.67
CA ILE A 75 -10.63 -7.21 0.37
C ILE A 75 -11.74 -6.31 -0.13
N ILE A 76 -12.01 -5.25 0.64
CA ILE A 76 -13.07 -4.29 0.34
C ILE A 76 -12.55 -2.88 0.05
N ILE A 77 -11.28 -2.61 0.36
CA ILE A 77 -10.58 -1.35 0.10
C ILE A 77 -9.13 -1.69 -0.25
N TRP A 78 -8.58 -0.95 -1.21
CA TRP A 78 -7.16 -0.90 -1.56
C TRP A 78 -6.59 0.45 -1.10
#